data_AF-X1E846-F1
#
_entry.id   AF-X1E846-F1
#
_cell.length_a   1.000
_cell.length_b   1.000
_cell.length_c   1.000
_cell.angle_alpha   90.00
_cell.angle_beta   90.00
_cell.angle_gamma   90.00
#
_symmetry.space_group_name_H-M   'P 1'
#
loop_
_entity.id
_entity.type
_entity.pdbx_description
1 polymer ?
#
loop_
_entity_poly.entity_id
_entity_poly.type
_entity_poly.pdbx_seq_one_letter_code
_entity_poly.pdbx_strand_id
1 'polypeptide(L)' 'PCPSGIGKGMRGADYLDECLDEYYQERGFDTRTGLPKIEKLRELDLDSVGERLTKLGVYT' A
#
# COMPACT_ATOMS: atom_id res chain seq x y z
N PRO A 1 -11.04 -19.69 5.87
CA PRO A 1 -12.45 -19.33 5.54
C PRO A 1 -13.31 -19.40 6.81
N CYS A 2 -14.30 -18.52 6.96
CA CYS A 2 -15.17 -18.53 8.13
C CYS A 2 -15.93 -19.87 8.21
N PRO A 3 -15.95 -20.56 9.37
CA PRO A 3 -16.46 -21.93 9.45
C PRO A 3 -18.00 -22.04 9.49
N SER A 4 -18.71 -20.98 9.89
CA SER A 4 -20.17 -21.01 10.11
C SER A 4 -20.80 -19.61 10.12
N GLY A 5 -22.14 -19.55 10.14
CA GLY A 5 -22.89 -18.30 10.17
C GLY A 5 -23.01 -17.62 8.80
N ILE A 6 -23.48 -16.37 8.78
CA ILE A 6 -23.74 -15.60 7.54
C ILE A 6 -22.48 -15.46 6.68
N GLY A 7 -21.31 -15.36 7.30
CA GLY A 7 -20.03 -15.25 6.59
C GLY A 7 -19.39 -16.58 6.21
N LYS A 8 -20.05 -17.74 6.39
CA LYS A 8 -19.45 -19.06 6.14
C LYS A 8 -18.83 -19.14 4.73
N GLY A 9 -17.59 -19.59 4.66
CA GLY A 9 -16.83 -19.72 3.41
C GLY A 9 -16.09 -18.45 2.97
N MET A 10 -16.45 -17.27 3.49
CA MET A 10 -15.72 -16.04 3.19
C MET A 10 -14.29 -16.09 3.73
N ARG A 11 -13.35 -15.49 2.99
CA ARG A 11 -11.98 -15.24 3.43
C ARG A 11 -11.82 -13.72 3.50
N GLY A 12 -11.46 -13.20 4.66
CA GLY A 12 -11.22 -11.77 4.82
C GLY A 12 -10.05 -11.27 3.96
N ALA A 13 -9.07 -12.13 3.68
CA ALA A 13 -7.91 -11.81 2.84
C ALA A 13 -8.33 -11.28 1.46
N ASP A 14 -9.24 -11.97 0.77
CA ASP A 14 -9.67 -11.61 -0.58
C ASP A 14 -10.24 -10.17 -0.64
N TYR A 15 -11.04 -9.78 0.36
CA TYR A 15 -11.59 -8.42 0.48
C TYR A 15 -10.55 -7.41 0.94
N LEU A 16 -9.65 -7.81 1.84
CA LEU A 16 -8.61 -6.91 2.37
C LEU A 16 -7.58 -6.56 1.31
N ASP A 17 -7.25 -7.49 0.40
CA ASP A 17 -6.32 -7.23 -0.70
C ASP A 17 -6.89 -6.16 -1.66
N GLU A 18 -8.17 -6.27 -2.04
CA GLU A 18 -8.86 -5.27 -2.85
C GLU A 18 -8.89 -3.89 -2.17
N CYS A 19 -9.29 -3.84 -0.89
CA CYS A 19 -9.32 -2.58 -0.13
C CYS A 19 -7.93 -1.97 0.07
N LEU A 20 -6.89 -2.80 0.16
CA LEU A 20 -5.52 -2.32 0.35
C LEU A 20 -4.97 -1.69 -0.93
N ASP A 21 -5.29 -2.25 -2.10
CA ASP A 21 -4.95 -1.66 -3.39
C ASP A 21 -5.64 -0.31 -3.60
N GLU A 22 -6.93 -0.21 -3.29
CA GLU A 22 -7.66 1.06 -3.30
C GLU A 22 -7.02 2.09 -2.36
N TYR A 23 -6.70 1.68 -1.14
CA TYR A 23 -6.02 2.54 -0.17
C TYR A 23 -4.68 3.07 -0.69
N TYR A 24 -3.87 2.20 -1.30
CA TYR A 24 -2.59 2.61 -1.88
C TYR A 24 -2.77 3.58 -3.05
N GLN A 25 -3.75 3.34 -3.94
CA GLN A 25 -4.03 4.25 -5.06
C GLN A 25 -4.43 5.63 -4.55
N GLU A 26 -5.37 5.71 -3.61
CA GLU A 26 -5.84 6.97 -3.01
C GLU A 26 -4.72 7.72 -2.27
N ARG A 27 -3.78 7.00 -1.66
CA ARG A 27 -2.64 7.60 -0.97
C ARG A 27 -1.47 7.97 -1.89
N GLY A 28 -1.50 7.58 -3.17
CA GLY A 28 -0.38 7.80 -4.09
C GLY A 28 0.79 6.84 -3.86
N PHE A 29 0.50 5.61 -3.45
CA PHE A 29 1.46 4.54 -3.17
C PHE A 29 1.56 3.59 -4.38
N ASP A 30 2.64 2.81 -4.48
CA ASP A 30 2.76 1.71 -5.45
C ASP A 30 2.07 0.46 -4.85
N THR A 31 1.03 -0.04 -5.52
CA THR A 31 0.24 -1.18 -5.02
C THR A 31 1.04 -2.47 -4.90
N ARG A 32 2.14 -2.61 -5.65
CA ARG A 32 2.98 -3.81 -5.63
C ARG A 32 3.92 -3.83 -4.43
N THR A 33 4.36 -2.66 -3.97
CA THR A 33 5.36 -2.54 -2.88
C THR A 33 4.76 -2.03 -1.57
N GLY A 34 3.59 -1.38 -1.63
CA GLY A 34 2.96 -0.68 -0.51
C GLY A 34 3.69 0.58 -0.07
N LEU A 35 4.67 1.05 -0.84
CA LEU A 35 5.44 2.25 -0.53
C LEU A 35 4.81 3.49 -1.15
N PRO A 36 4.90 4.68 -0.51
CA PRO A 36 4.58 5.93 -1.17
C PRO A 36 5.44 6.09 -2.42
N LYS A 37 4.87 6.56 -3.52
CA LYS A 37 5.67 6.92 -4.70
C LYS A 37 6.56 8.12 -4.37
N ILE A 38 7.70 8.23 -5.04
CA ILE A 38 8.61 9.38 -4.85
C ILE A 38 7.88 10.70 -5.11
N GLU A 39 7.01 10.74 -6.12
CA GLU A 39 6.22 11.93 -6.44
C GLU A 39 5.33 12.35 -5.26
N LYS A 40 4.77 11.39 -4.52
CA LYS A 40 3.95 11.67 -3.35
C LYS A 40 4.77 12.22 -2.19
N LEU A 41 5.99 11.73 -2.00
CA LEU A 41 6.89 12.29 -1.00
C LEU A 41 7.24 13.75 -1.33
N ARG A 42 7.48 14.07 -2.60
CA ARG A 42 7.73 15.46 -3.04
C ARG A 42 6.51 16.37 -2.84
N GLU A 43 5.31 15.88 -3.16
CA GLU A 43 4.07 16.63 -2.96
C GLU A 43 3.85 17.03 -1.49
N LEU A 44 4.38 16.23 -0.55
CA LEU A 44 4.25 16.43 0.89
C LEU A 44 5.46 17.14 1.51
N ASP A 45 6.36 17.71 0.70
CA ASP A 45 7.62 18.34 1.16
C ASP A 45 8.53 17.37 1.95
N LEU A 46 8.52 16.08 1.58
CA LEU A 46 9.31 15.00 2.18
C LEU A 46 10.48 14.55 1.28
N ASP A 47 11.01 15.43 0.43
CA ASP A 47 12.12 15.13 -0.50
C ASP A 47 13.31 14.45 0.19
N SER A 48 13.70 14.94 1.37
CA SER A 48 14.82 14.38 2.15
C SER A 48 14.59 12.92 2.58
N VAL A 49 13.33 12.53 2.81
CA VAL A 49 12.95 11.14 3.09
C VAL A 49 13.08 10.30 1.82
N GLY A 50 12.59 10.81 0.69
CA GLY A 50 12.72 10.17 -0.62
C GLY A 50 14.19 9.89 -0.96
N GLU A 51 15.06 10.89 -0.84
CA GLU A 51 16.50 10.75 -1.08
C GLU A 51 17.15 9.69 -0.18
N ARG A 52 16.78 9.67 1.12
CA ARG A 52 17.30 8.68 2.06
C ARG A 52 16.85 7.27 1.68
N LEU A 53 15.59 7.09 1.29
CA LEU A 53 15.06 5.80 0.88
C LEU A 53 15.71 5.31 -0.43
N THR A 54 15.96 6.20 -1.39
CA THR A 54 16.74 5.86 -2.60
C THR A 54 18.17 5.43 -2.25
N LYS A 55 18.87 6.15 -1.35
CA LYS A 55 20.22 5.77 -0.89
C LYS A 55 20.26 4.40 -0.21
N LEU A 56 19.16 4.02 0.44
CA LEU A 56 18.98 2.70 1.06
C LEU A 56 18.58 1.60 0.06
N GLY A 57 18.39 1.93 -1.22
CA GLY A 57 17.97 0.99 -2.26
C GLY A 57 16.49 0.57 -2.15
N VAL A 58 15.67 1.33 -1.41
CA VAL A 58 14.24 1.05 -1.25
C VAL A 58 13.46 1.44 -2.51
N TYR A 59 13.87 2.54 -3.14
CA TYR A 59 13.40 2.93 -4.47
C TYR A 59 14.45 2.54 -5.49
N THR A 60 14.12 1.59 -6.35
CA THR A 60 14.92 1.13 -7.50
C THR A 60 14.30 1.57 -8.81
#